data_AF-A0A833LLH5-F1
#
_entry.id   AF-A0A833LLH5-F1
#
_cell.length_a   1.000
_cell.length_b   1.000
_cell.length_c   1.000
_cell.angle_alpha   90.00
_cell.angle_beta   90.00
_cell.angle_gamma   90.00
#
_symmetry.space_group_name_H-M   'P 1'
#
loop_
_entity.id
_entity.type
_entity.pdbx_description
1 polymer ?
#
loop_
_entity_poly.entity_id
_entity_poly.type
_entity_poly.pdbx_seq_one_letter_code
_entity_poly.pdbx_strand_id
1 'polypeptide(L)'
;MKAILRLFCLLAATAALSGCFSAEKSLIAADQAVFPYKEIVWMEDKGTEEVTITRDGDAYRFRPKDAGSDGFLRFMPVGDLFLTELEFIEGDRVNRLYALIKVDMDAKTVQSFAAVAPNNFDLPGFTPCDDAMCIDDLDAYLAYGRRLIDDGRPPDAVYRIISAE
;
A
#
# COMPACT_ATOMS: atom_id res chain seq x y z
N MET A 1 -20.01 18.53 1.22
CA MET A 1 -20.74 17.30 0.87
C MET A 1 -21.48 17.46 -0.47
N LYS A 2 -20.87 17.06 -1.60
CA LYS A 2 -21.51 16.81 -2.93
C LYS A 2 -20.50 16.59 -4.08
N ALA A 3 -19.18 16.70 -3.87
CA ALA A 3 -18.18 16.54 -4.91
C ALA A 3 -17.40 15.19 -4.91
N ILE A 4 -17.39 14.46 -3.79
CA ILE A 4 -16.62 13.20 -3.65
C ILE A 4 -17.21 12.03 -4.46
N LEU A 5 -18.44 12.15 -4.95
CA LEU A 5 -19.19 11.04 -5.54
C LEU A 5 -19.14 10.94 -7.08
N ARG A 6 -18.38 11.81 -7.78
CA ARG A 6 -18.47 11.92 -9.25
C ARG A 6 -17.38 11.20 -10.04
N LEU A 7 -16.37 10.60 -9.40
CA LEU A 7 -15.39 9.76 -10.08
C LEU A 7 -15.72 8.25 -10.04
N PHE A 8 -16.77 7.86 -9.30
CA PHE A 8 -17.01 6.44 -8.93
C PHE A 8 -18.18 5.73 -9.64
N CYS A 9 -18.93 6.39 -10.54
CA CYS A 9 -20.27 5.90 -10.85
C CYS A 9 -20.62 5.75 -12.34
N LEU A 10 -19.73 5.19 -13.17
CA LEU A 10 -20.18 4.75 -14.49
C LEU A 10 -19.76 3.30 -14.80
N LEU A 11 -20.67 2.42 -14.35
CA LEU A 11 -21.04 1.10 -14.86
C LEU A 11 -20.46 -0.15 -14.17
N ALA A 12 -21.32 -0.69 -13.30
CA ALA A 12 -21.66 -2.11 -13.22
C ALA A 12 -20.68 -3.07 -12.52
N ALA A 13 -20.76 -3.13 -11.19
CA ALA A 13 -21.06 -4.36 -10.46
C ALA A 13 -21.18 -4.04 -8.96
N THR A 14 -22.26 -4.50 -8.35
CA THR A 14 -22.53 -4.46 -6.92
C THR A 14 -21.69 -5.47 -6.13
N ALA A 15 -20.39 -5.56 -6.40
CA ALA A 15 -19.42 -6.14 -5.47
C ALA A 15 -18.91 -4.99 -4.60
N ALA A 16 -19.18 -5.08 -3.31
CA ALA A 16 -18.66 -4.15 -2.31
C ALA A 16 -17.14 -4.04 -2.43
N LEU A 17 -16.59 -2.94 -1.92
CA LEU A 17 -15.19 -2.52 -1.98
C LEU A 17 -14.23 -3.41 -1.13
N SER A 18 -14.44 -4.73 -1.13
CA SER A 18 -13.51 -5.72 -0.59
C SER A 18 -12.31 -5.83 -1.52
N GLY A 19 -11.14 -5.36 -1.10
CA GLY A 19 -10.03 -5.32 -2.06
C GLY A 19 -8.66 -5.32 -1.44
N CYS A 20 -8.34 -4.47 -0.47
CA CYS A 20 -6.95 -4.38 -0.06
C CYS A 20 -6.56 -5.55 0.86
N PHE A 21 -5.29 -5.94 0.81
CA PHE A 21 -4.74 -6.79 1.85
C PHE A 21 -4.50 -5.98 3.12
N SER A 22 -4.92 -6.53 4.27
CA SER A 22 -4.94 -5.86 5.56
C SER A 22 -4.47 -6.77 6.69
N ALA A 23 -4.22 -6.20 7.87
CA ALA A 23 -3.99 -6.96 9.09
C ALA A 23 -4.41 -6.15 10.33
N GLU A 24 -4.90 -6.84 11.36
CA GLU A 24 -5.31 -6.20 12.62
C GLU A 24 -4.13 -5.53 13.34
N LYS A 25 -2.95 -6.15 13.25
CA LYS A 25 -1.70 -5.66 13.84
C LYS A 25 -0.70 -5.34 12.75
N SER A 26 0.29 -4.52 13.09
CA SER A 26 1.40 -4.26 12.19
C SER A 26 2.17 -5.55 11.91
N LEU A 27 2.43 -5.82 10.63
CA LEU A 27 3.27 -6.93 10.18
C LEU A 27 4.74 -6.50 10.03
N ILE A 28 5.03 -5.22 10.19
CA ILE A 28 6.38 -4.66 10.14
C ILE A 28 6.76 -4.17 11.55
N ALA A 29 7.57 -4.95 12.26
CA ALA A 29 8.06 -4.51 13.55
C ALA A 29 9.00 -3.29 13.40
N ALA A 30 9.08 -2.45 14.44
CA ALA A 30 9.86 -1.21 14.41
C ALA A 30 11.36 -1.43 14.14
N ASP A 31 11.92 -2.57 14.55
CA ASP A 31 13.31 -2.96 14.31
C ASP A 31 13.54 -3.58 12.91
N GLN A 32 12.48 -3.93 12.20
CA GLN A 32 12.52 -4.42 10.82
C GLN A 32 12.26 -3.30 9.80
N ALA A 33 11.66 -2.19 10.25
CA ALA A 33 11.40 -1.03 9.40
C ALA A 33 12.70 -0.32 9.00
N VAL A 34 12.83 0.04 7.73
CA VAL A 34 13.98 0.76 7.18
C VAL A 34 13.60 2.14 6.67
N PHE A 35 14.54 3.08 6.82
CA PHE A 35 14.38 4.48 6.47
C PHE A 35 15.59 4.95 5.65
N PRO A 36 15.68 4.57 4.36
CA PRO A 36 16.84 4.89 3.53
C PRO A 36 17.00 6.40 3.30
N TYR A 37 15.93 7.18 3.43
CA TYR A 37 15.89 8.62 3.21
C TYR A 37 15.24 9.34 4.39
N LYS A 38 15.57 10.61 4.60
CA LYS A 38 14.85 11.47 5.55
C LYS A 38 13.51 11.93 4.98
N GLU A 39 13.47 12.21 3.69
CA GLU A 39 12.28 12.67 2.97
C GLU A 39 12.19 12.03 1.59
N ILE A 40 10.97 11.70 1.17
CA ILE A 40 10.69 11.19 -0.17
C ILE A 40 9.50 11.99 -0.71
N VAL A 41 9.61 12.50 -1.93
CA VAL A 41 8.49 13.08 -2.67
C VAL A 41 8.14 12.14 -3.80
N TRP A 42 6.90 11.67 -3.81
CA TRP A 42 6.39 10.80 -4.86
C TRP A 42 5.12 11.37 -5.51
N MET A 43 4.74 10.80 -6.63
CA MET A 43 3.50 11.11 -7.34
C MET A 43 3.06 9.83 -8.07
N GLU A 44 1.77 9.54 -8.08
CA GLU A 44 1.24 8.47 -8.94
C GLU A 44 1.58 8.76 -10.41
N ASP A 45 1.97 7.75 -11.20
CA ASP A 45 2.53 7.96 -12.53
C ASP A 45 1.67 8.87 -13.43
N LYS A 46 0.35 8.64 -13.39
CA LYS A 46 -0.68 9.42 -14.12
C LYS A 46 -1.38 10.48 -13.28
N GLY A 47 -0.95 10.66 -12.03
CA GLY A 47 -1.45 11.67 -11.12
C GLY A 47 -0.81 13.04 -11.38
N THR A 48 -1.41 14.06 -10.76
CA THR A 48 -0.87 15.44 -10.75
C THR A 48 -0.50 15.92 -9.35
N GLU A 49 -0.72 15.09 -8.34
CA GLU A 49 -0.50 15.45 -6.95
C GLU A 49 0.79 14.80 -6.44
N GLU A 50 1.70 15.66 -5.97
CA GLU A 50 2.86 15.24 -5.21
C GLU A 50 2.47 15.03 -3.75
N VAL A 51 2.99 13.95 -3.17
CA VAL A 51 2.87 13.65 -1.76
C VAL A 51 4.28 13.57 -1.18
N THR A 52 4.54 14.39 -0.18
CA THR A 52 5.79 14.37 0.59
C THR A 52 5.60 13.46 1.81
N ILE A 53 6.49 12.49 1.95
CA ILE A 53 6.55 11.63 3.14
C ILE A 53 7.88 11.90 3.86
N THR A 54 7.80 12.18 5.16
CA THR A 54 8.97 12.57 5.96
C THR A 54 9.13 11.58 7.11
N ARG A 55 10.37 11.14 7.38
CA ARG A 55 10.65 10.24 8.50
C ARG A 55 10.25 10.88 9.83
N ASP A 56 9.42 10.18 10.59
CA ASP A 56 8.94 10.55 11.92
C ASP A 56 9.07 9.32 12.83
N GLY A 57 10.20 9.21 13.56
CA GLY A 57 10.48 8.06 14.42
C GLY A 57 10.68 6.75 13.64
N ASP A 58 9.75 5.82 13.84
CA ASP A 58 9.70 4.46 13.29
C ASP A 58 8.73 4.31 12.11
N ALA A 59 8.33 5.42 11.49
CA ALA A 59 7.54 5.46 10.27
C ALA A 59 7.91 6.68 9.40
N TYR A 60 7.48 6.68 8.15
CA TYR A 60 7.32 7.91 7.38
C TYR A 60 5.91 8.45 7.59
N ARG A 61 5.78 9.73 7.86
CA ARG A 61 4.48 10.40 8.03
C ARG A 61 4.17 11.25 6.82
N PHE A 62 2.90 11.27 6.42
CA PHE A 62 2.38 12.14 5.38
C PHE A 62 0.93 12.53 5.64
N ARG A 63 0.48 13.62 5.04
CA ARG A 63 -0.92 14.04 5.08
C ARG A 63 -1.41 14.32 3.66
N PRO A 64 -2.28 13.47 3.09
CA PRO A 64 -2.97 13.80 1.85
C PRO A 64 -3.75 15.12 2.01
N LYS A 65 -3.83 15.95 0.96
CA LYS A 65 -4.42 17.30 1.05
C LYS A 65 -5.86 17.32 1.56
N ASP A 66 -6.62 16.26 1.29
CA ASP A 66 -8.04 16.15 1.65
C ASP A 66 -8.32 15.11 2.76
N ALA A 67 -7.28 14.57 3.41
CA ALA A 67 -7.45 13.58 4.46
C ALA A 67 -7.69 14.22 5.84
N GLY A 68 -8.59 13.61 6.62
CA GLY A 68 -8.86 14.01 8.00
C GLY A 68 -7.81 13.54 9.02
N SER A 69 -6.85 12.71 8.59
CA SER A 69 -5.82 12.11 9.43
C SER A 69 -4.50 12.00 8.69
N ASP A 70 -3.43 11.77 9.45
CA ASP A 70 -2.12 11.43 8.89
C ASP A 70 -2.08 9.97 8.47
N GLY A 71 -1.34 9.71 7.40
CA GLY A 71 -0.90 8.38 7.03
C GLY A 71 0.53 8.13 7.51
N PHE A 72 0.80 6.88 7.86
CA PHE A 72 2.11 6.40 8.29
C PHE A 72 2.53 5.24 7.39
N LEU A 73 3.75 5.29 6.85
CA LEU A 73 4.33 4.26 6.01
C LEU A 73 5.50 3.59 6.71
N ARG A 74 5.54 2.27 6.66
CA ARG A 74 6.70 1.47 7.04
C ARG A 74 7.14 0.63 5.87
N PHE A 75 8.46 0.46 5.74
CA PHE A 75 9.07 -0.37 4.71
C PHE A 75 9.92 -1.44 5.37
N MET A 76 9.75 -2.69 4.97
CA MET A 76 10.60 -3.80 5.40
C MET A 76 11.23 -4.45 4.15
N PRO A 77 12.56 -4.58 4.08
CA PRO A 77 13.20 -5.22 2.94
C PRO A 77 12.86 -6.72 2.90
N VAL A 78 12.52 -7.24 1.72
CA VAL A 78 12.19 -8.65 1.48
C VAL A 78 12.89 -9.12 0.20
N GLY A 79 14.21 -9.34 0.28
CA GLY A 79 15.03 -9.63 -0.90
C GLY A 79 15.26 -8.36 -1.73
N ASP A 80 14.84 -8.37 -2.98
CA ASP A 80 14.90 -7.24 -3.93
C ASP A 80 13.64 -6.36 -3.91
N LEU A 81 12.67 -6.70 -3.06
CA LEU A 81 11.41 -5.97 -2.86
C LEU A 81 11.37 -5.34 -1.46
N PHE A 82 10.38 -4.49 -1.23
CA PHE A 82 9.97 -4.09 0.11
C PHE A 82 8.52 -4.49 0.36
N LEU A 83 8.23 -4.98 1.57
CA LEU A 83 6.89 -4.96 2.12
C LEU A 83 6.61 -3.54 2.61
N THR A 84 5.52 -2.95 2.14
CA THR A 84 5.04 -1.65 2.60
C THR A 84 3.79 -1.84 3.44
N GLU A 85 3.74 -1.18 4.59
CA GLU A 85 2.53 -0.99 5.39
C GLU A 85 2.12 0.48 5.29
N LEU A 86 0.85 0.72 4.95
CA LEU A 86 0.18 2.01 5.11
C LEU A 86 -0.78 1.92 6.29
N GLU A 87 -0.49 2.66 7.36
CA GLU A 87 -1.36 2.84 8.51
C GLU A 87 -2.06 4.21 8.46
N PHE A 88 -3.37 4.25 8.69
CA PHE A 88 -4.11 5.50 8.83
C PHE A 88 -5.32 5.32 9.76
N ILE A 89 -5.82 6.43 10.30
CA ILE A 89 -6.98 6.43 11.19
C ILE A 89 -8.20 6.91 10.41
N GLU A 90 -9.28 6.13 10.44
CA GLU A 90 -10.58 6.52 9.91
C GLU A 90 -11.64 6.38 11.00
N GLY A 91 -12.18 7.50 11.47
CA GLY A 91 -13.02 7.53 12.67
C GLY A 91 -12.22 7.05 13.89
N ASP A 92 -12.70 6.01 14.56
CA ASP A 92 -12.04 5.39 15.72
C ASP A 92 -11.27 4.10 15.35
N ARG A 93 -11.13 3.80 14.05
CA ARG A 93 -10.48 2.58 13.56
C ARG A 93 -9.10 2.88 13.00
N VAL A 94 -8.13 2.04 13.37
CA VAL A 94 -6.81 2.01 12.74
C VAL A 94 -6.87 1.02 11.58
N ASN A 95 -6.64 1.51 10.37
CA ASN A 95 -6.54 0.71 9.16
C ASN A 95 -5.08 0.47 8.83
N ARG A 96 -4.75 -0.74 8.37
CA ARG A 96 -3.41 -1.10 7.87
C ARG A 96 -3.54 -1.81 6.54
N LEU A 97 -2.96 -1.24 5.51
CA LEU A 97 -2.97 -1.80 4.17
C LEU A 97 -1.56 -2.21 3.78
N TYR A 98 -1.43 -3.31 3.04
CA TYR A 98 -0.14 -3.84 2.65
C TYR A 98 0.01 -3.90 1.15
N ALA A 99 1.25 -3.76 0.69
CA ALA A 99 1.66 -3.98 -0.69
C ALA A 99 3.11 -4.48 -0.72
N LEU A 100 3.46 -5.28 -1.71
CA LEU A 100 4.87 -5.42 -2.10
C LEU A 100 5.21 -4.31 -3.08
N ILE A 101 6.36 -3.68 -2.89
CA ILE A 101 6.86 -2.67 -3.82
C ILE A 101 8.22 -3.08 -4.39
N LYS A 102 8.37 -2.79 -5.67
CA LYS A 102 9.65 -2.80 -6.37
C LYS A 102 10.08 -1.35 -6.59
N VAL A 103 11.29 -1.01 -6.15
CA VAL A 103 11.84 0.35 -6.26
C VAL A 103 12.99 0.33 -7.25
N ASP A 104 12.94 1.21 -8.24
CA ASP A 104 14.03 1.47 -9.17
C ASP A 104 14.45 2.94 -9.02
N MET A 105 15.60 3.16 -8.37
CA MET A 105 16.10 4.51 -8.10
C MET A 105 16.71 5.18 -9.34
N ASP A 106 17.19 4.40 -10.31
CA ASP A 106 17.77 4.93 -11.55
C ASP A 106 16.65 5.43 -12.47
N ALA A 107 15.58 4.64 -12.60
CA ALA A 107 14.37 5.03 -13.32
C ALA A 107 13.46 5.97 -12.50
N LYS A 108 13.73 6.12 -11.20
CA LYS A 108 12.89 6.85 -10.24
C LYS A 108 11.43 6.36 -10.23
N THR A 109 11.23 5.05 -10.18
CA THR A 109 9.89 4.44 -10.18
C THR A 109 9.68 3.53 -8.98
N VAL A 110 8.43 3.44 -8.54
CA VAL A 110 7.95 2.47 -7.56
C VAL A 110 6.76 1.74 -8.17
N GLN A 111 6.80 0.42 -8.18
CA GLN A 111 5.71 -0.42 -8.67
C GLN A 111 5.13 -1.19 -7.48
N SER A 112 3.82 -1.09 -7.25
CA SER A 112 3.13 -1.85 -6.20
C SER A 112 2.47 -3.10 -6.76
N PHE A 113 2.52 -4.18 -5.97
CA PHE A 113 1.95 -5.48 -6.28
C PHE A 113 1.26 -6.02 -5.03
N ALA A 114 0.25 -6.87 -5.26
CA ALA A 114 -0.55 -7.43 -4.18
C ALA A 114 -1.14 -6.36 -3.24
N ALA A 115 -1.36 -5.15 -3.73
CA ALA A 115 -2.10 -4.12 -2.99
C ALA A 115 -3.59 -4.46 -2.95
N VAL A 116 -4.08 -5.16 -3.98
CA VAL A 116 -5.49 -5.56 -4.15
C VAL A 116 -5.62 -7.08 -4.29
N ALA A 117 -6.38 -7.68 -3.38
CA ALA A 117 -6.90 -9.03 -3.43
C ALA A 117 -7.89 -9.18 -4.61
N PRO A 118 -7.73 -10.23 -5.43
CA PRO A 118 -8.70 -10.59 -6.45
C PRO A 118 -10.09 -10.88 -5.89
N ASN A 119 -11.11 -10.77 -6.74
CA ASN A 119 -12.44 -11.27 -6.41
C ASN A 119 -12.41 -12.78 -6.14
N ASN A 120 -13.13 -13.22 -5.11
CA ASN A 120 -13.17 -14.62 -4.67
C ASN A 120 -11.77 -15.18 -4.34
N PHE A 121 -10.88 -14.35 -3.80
CA PHE A 121 -9.56 -14.80 -3.36
C PHE A 121 -9.70 -15.80 -2.21
N ASP A 122 -9.19 -17.01 -2.45
CA ASP A 122 -9.22 -18.14 -1.52
C ASP A 122 -7.89 -18.87 -1.63
N LEU A 123 -6.99 -18.58 -0.69
CA LEU A 123 -5.69 -19.24 -0.54
C LEU A 123 -5.40 -19.44 0.95
N PRO A 124 -4.64 -20.47 1.33
CA PRO A 124 -4.16 -20.61 2.71
C PRO A 124 -3.33 -19.40 3.14
N GLY A 125 -3.45 -19.01 4.42
CA GLY A 125 -2.77 -17.85 5.00
C GLY A 125 -3.55 -16.54 4.90
N PHE A 126 -4.80 -16.60 4.47
CA PHE A 126 -5.67 -15.44 4.33
C PHE A 126 -7.11 -15.76 4.74
N THR A 127 -7.78 -14.76 5.30
CA THR A 127 -9.19 -14.84 5.69
C THR A 127 -9.92 -13.58 5.27
N PRO A 128 -11.14 -13.68 4.69
CA PRO A 128 -11.98 -12.50 4.45
C PRO A 128 -12.26 -11.75 5.75
N CYS A 129 -12.08 -10.42 5.76
CA CYS A 129 -12.38 -9.59 6.93
C CYS A 129 -12.96 -8.24 6.49
N ASP A 130 -13.97 -7.73 7.19
CA ASP A 130 -14.73 -6.51 6.83
C ASP A 130 -14.81 -6.31 5.28
N ASP A 131 -14.26 -5.20 4.76
CA ASP A 131 -14.14 -4.88 3.34
C ASP A 131 -12.70 -5.11 2.82
N ALA A 132 -12.03 -6.17 3.24
CA ALA A 132 -10.63 -6.46 2.94
C ALA A 132 -10.32 -7.98 2.92
N MET A 133 -9.07 -8.32 2.60
CA MET A 133 -8.51 -9.65 2.79
C MET A 133 -7.46 -9.59 3.89
N CYS A 134 -7.69 -10.26 5.02
CA CYS A 134 -6.75 -10.27 6.12
C CYS A 134 -5.60 -11.23 5.82
N ILE A 135 -4.38 -10.76 6.08
CA ILE A 135 -3.16 -11.56 6.04
C ILE A 135 -3.01 -12.25 7.40
N ASP A 136 -3.23 -13.57 7.42
CA ASP A 136 -3.04 -14.39 8.61
C ASP A 136 -1.60 -14.93 8.71
N ASP A 137 -0.96 -15.12 7.55
CA ASP A 137 0.41 -15.60 7.41
C ASP A 137 1.20 -14.68 6.47
N LEU A 138 2.21 -14.01 7.03
CA LEU A 138 3.05 -13.09 6.28
C LEU A 138 3.83 -13.81 5.17
N ASP A 139 4.35 -15.01 5.41
CA ASP A 139 5.11 -15.75 4.39
C ASP A 139 4.21 -16.13 3.22
N ALA A 140 2.94 -16.46 3.48
CA ALA A 140 1.95 -16.70 2.43
C ALA A 140 1.69 -15.45 1.57
N TYR A 141 1.60 -14.27 2.21
CA TYR A 141 1.45 -12.99 1.50
C TYR A 141 2.67 -12.63 0.65
N LEU A 142 3.88 -12.79 1.20
CA LEU A 142 5.12 -12.55 0.48
C LEU A 142 5.28 -13.50 -0.71
N ALA A 143 4.94 -14.78 -0.54
CA ALA A 143 4.97 -15.78 -1.61
C ALA A 143 3.93 -15.47 -2.70
N TYR A 144 2.73 -15.06 -2.32
CA TYR A 144 1.69 -14.66 -3.26
C TYR A 144 2.13 -13.47 -4.12
N GLY A 145 2.63 -12.39 -3.50
CA GLY A 145 3.06 -11.20 -4.23
C GLY A 145 4.27 -11.46 -5.13
N ARG A 146 5.24 -12.27 -4.69
CA ARG A 146 6.37 -12.72 -5.54
C ARG A 146 5.88 -13.47 -6.76
N ARG A 147 4.94 -14.40 -6.60
CA ARG A 147 4.35 -15.14 -7.72
C ARG A 147 3.70 -14.21 -8.75
N LEU A 148 2.98 -13.16 -8.32
CA LEU A 148 2.41 -12.19 -9.26
C LEU A 148 3.49 -11.52 -10.12
N ILE A 149 4.61 -11.14 -9.51
CA ILE A 149 5.73 -10.51 -10.19
C ILE A 149 6.39 -11.50 -11.16
N ASP A 150 6.67 -12.72 -10.71
CA ASP A 150 7.30 -13.78 -11.50
C ASP A 150 6.43 -14.20 -12.70
N ASP A 151 5.11 -14.23 -12.54
CA ASP A 151 4.13 -14.49 -13.60
C ASP A 151 3.97 -13.31 -14.58
N GLY A 152 4.70 -12.20 -14.37
CA GLY A 152 4.65 -11.01 -15.21
C GLY A 152 3.32 -10.26 -15.12
N ARG A 153 2.61 -10.37 -13.99
CA ARG A 153 1.39 -9.58 -13.76
C ARG A 153 1.74 -8.09 -13.72
N PRO A 154 0.91 -7.22 -14.32
CA PRO A 154 1.12 -5.79 -14.20
C PRO A 154 1.00 -5.35 -12.73
N PRO A 155 1.71 -4.28 -12.32
CA PRO A 155 1.55 -3.72 -10.99
C PRO A 155 0.15 -3.14 -10.79
N ASP A 156 -0.32 -3.14 -9.54
CA ASP A 156 -1.59 -2.55 -9.14
C ASP A 156 -1.55 -1.02 -9.28
N ALA A 157 -0.40 -0.42 -8.96
CA ALA A 157 -0.12 0.99 -9.19
C ALA A 157 1.36 1.24 -9.51
N VAL A 158 1.63 2.37 -10.17
CA VAL A 158 2.99 2.85 -10.46
C VAL A 158 3.11 4.28 -9.95
N TYR A 159 4.20 4.57 -9.26
CA TYR A 159 4.54 5.88 -8.74
C TYR A 159 5.90 6.32 -9.29
N ARG A 160 6.08 7.63 -9.38
CA ARG A 160 7.34 8.29 -9.72
C ARG A 160 7.93 8.93 -8.48
N ILE A 161 9.22 8.71 -8.26
CA ILE A 161 10.01 9.37 -7.22
C ILE A 161 10.47 10.71 -7.79
N ILE A 162 10.03 11.81 -7.21
CA ILE A 162 10.45 13.15 -7.63
C ILE A 162 11.81 13.46 -6.99
N SER A 163 11.90 13.28 -5.66
CA SER A 163 13.11 13.41 -4.86
C SER A 163 13.15 12.38 -3.73
N ALA A 164 14.37 12.08 -3.27
CA ALA A 164 14.65 11.27 -2.10
C ALA A 164 15.94 11.80 -1.46
N GLU A 165 15.82 12.39 -0.27
CA GLU A 165 16.88 13.14 0.45
C GLU A 165 17.13 12.60 1.85
#